data_AF-A0A7L2SJ41-F1
#
_entry.id   AF-A0A7L2SJ41-F1
#
_cell.length_a   1.000
_cell.length_b   1.000
_cell.length_c   1.000
_cell.angle_alpha   90.00
_cell.angle_beta   90.00
_cell.angle_gamma   90.00
#
_symmetry.space_group_name_H-M   'P 1'
#
loop_
_entity.id
_entity.type
_entity.pdbx_description
1 polymer ?
#
loop_
_entity_poly.entity_id
_entity_poly.type
_entity_poly.pdbx_seq_one_letter_code
_entity_poly.pdbx_strand_id
1 'polypeptide(L)'
;ISQMKELGVIVYNCSCLVLDLQRIFALYSSLRYKNKIPPSWSKRLYGVYDTQNKLTLQLNETKSEAFVSNSPKLFCPKDRVLDIEAIYSVIDDAKQFVYIAVMDYLPIVIDTNAKRYWPYLDGKIREALVLRSIKVRLLISFSRDTDPLTFNFVSSLKAICTEVPSCSLKVKFFDLEEESACFLKEQKNTSLPKLNRNKYMVTDGAAYIGNFDWVGNAFTQNAGAGLVINQADAGNSTSIIKQLKAVFERDWYSHYAKSLQPTKIPNCFNHKLNKGTSNKTAMSNVN
;
A
#
# COMPACT_ATOMS: atom_id res chain seq x y z
N ILE A 1 -0.76 25.49 2.11
CA ILE A 1 -0.58 24.24 2.88
C ILE A 1 -1.10 23.09 2.00
N SER A 2 -0.29 22.04 1.76
CA SER A 2 -0.75 20.82 1.06
C SER A 2 -1.80 20.14 1.92
N GLN A 3 -2.89 19.67 1.32
CA GLN A 3 -3.90 18.88 2.03
C GLN A 3 -3.69 17.41 1.68
N MET A 4 -3.32 16.61 2.68
CA MET A 4 -3.14 15.18 2.52
C MET A 4 -4.25 14.44 3.26
N LYS A 5 -4.85 13.47 2.58
CA LYS A 5 -5.77 12.52 3.21
C LYS A 5 -4.97 11.29 3.61
N GLU A 6 -4.90 11.04 4.92
CA GLU A 6 -4.25 9.87 5.50
C GLU A 6 -5.23 9.10 6.39
N LEU A 7 -4.86 7.86 6.70
CA LEU A 7 -5.61 6.95 7.55
C LEU A 7 -4.64 6.33 8.54
N GLY A 8 -5.06 6.27 9.80
CA GLY A 8 -4.33 5.61 10.85
C GLY A 8 -5.29 5.02 11.87
N VAL A 9 -4.73 4.31 12.84
CA VAL A 9 -5.46 3.79 13.99
C VAL A 9 -4.86 4.37 15.26
N ILE A 10 -5.71 4.56 16.26
CA ILE A 10 -5.28 4.95 17.61
C ILE A 10 -5.72 3.83 18.54
N VAL A 11 -4.77 3.31 19.31
CA VAL A 11 -5.00 2.22 20.27
C VAL A 11 -4.64 2.73 21.66
N TYR A 12 -5.58 2.60 22.59
CA TYR A 12 -5.42 3.01 23.98
C TYR A 12 -5.18 1.78 24.86
N ASN A 13 -4.45 1.97 25.97
CA ASN A 13 -4.24 0.96 27.02
C ASN A 13 -3.71 -0.40 26.53
N CYS A 14 -2.93 -0.43 25.45
CA CYS A 14 -2.35 -1.64 24.90
C CYS A 14 -0.82 -1.65 25.02
N SER A 15 -0.30 -1.81 26.23
CA SER A 15 1.14 -1.81 26.51
C SER A 15 1.89 -2.89 25.72
N CYS A 16 1.30 -4.08 25.54
CA CYS A 16 1.91 -5.18 24.81
C CYS A 16 2.20 -4.83 23.34
N LEU A 17 1.24 -4.21 22.65
CA LEU A 17 1.40 -3.78 21.25
C LEU A 17 2.40 -2.64 21.14
N VAL A 18 2.34 -1.68 22.07
CA VAL A 18 3.27 -0.54 22.13
C VAL A 18 4.70 -1.01 22.36
N LEU A 19 4.92 -1.95 23.28
CA LEU A 19 6.24 -2.51 23.55
C LEU A 19 6.83 -3.21 22.33
N ASP A 20 6.02 -3.97 21.58
CA ASP A 20 6.49 -4.64 20.37
C ASP A 20 6.81 -3.64 19.25
N LEU A 21 5.97 -2.62 19.05
CA LEU A 21 6.23 -1.54 18.10
C LEU A 21 7.47 -0.72 18.49
N GLN A 22 7.67 -0.44 19.79
CA GLN A 22 8.86 0.26 20.29
C GLN A 22 10.15 -0.47 19.94
N ARG A 23 10.16 -1.80 19.81
CA ARG A 23 11.34 -2.55 19.35
C ARG A 23 11.70 -2.21 17.90
N ILE A 24 10.70 -2.00 17.03
CA ILE A 24 10.93 -1.56 15.65
C ILE A 24 11.54 -0.14 15.64
N PHE A 25 10.98 0.79 16.43
CA PHE A 25 11.54 2.13 16.55
C PHE A 25 12.96 2.14 17.12
N ALA A 26 13.23 1.32 18.14
CA ALA A 26 14.56 1.16 18.72
C ALA A 26 15.55 0.59 17.71
N LEU A 27 15.12 -0.35 16.85
CA LEU A 27 15.93 -0.89 15.78
C LEU A 27 16.35 0.22 14.80
N TYR A 28 15.39 0.97 14.25
CA TYR A 28 15.71 2.06 13.31
C TYR A 28 16.56 3.15 13.95
N SER A 29 16.27 3.50 15.21
CA SER A 29 17.07 4.45 15.97
C SER A 29 18.52 3.97 16.17
N SER A 30 18.74 2.67 16.41
CA SER A 30 20.08 2.10 16.59
C SER A 30 20.97 2.17 15.33
N LEU A 31 20.34 2.27 14.15
CA LEU A 31 21.02 2.42 12.87
C LEU A 31 21.35 3.87 12.53
N ARG A 32 20.87 4.83 13.32
CA ARG A 32 21.16 6.25 13.11
C ARG A 32 22.68 6.46 13.16
N TYR A 33 23.21 7.10 12.11
CA TYR A 33 24.66 7.35 11.92
C TYR A 33 25.52 6.08 11.74
N LYS A 34 24.93 4.94 11.41
CA LYS A 34 25.67 3.72 11.05
C LYS A 34 25.76 3.58 9.53
N ASN A 35 26.93 3.18 9.05
CA ASN A 35 27.17 2.85 7.63
C ASN A 35 27.20 1.33 7.37
N LYS A 36 27.07 0.53 8.42
CA LYS A 36 27.04 -0.94 8.38
C LYS A 36 26.02 -1.45 9.37
N ILE A 37 25.42 -2.58 9.03
CA ILE A 37 24.43 -3.28 9.84
C ILE A 37 25.17 -4.27 10.72
N PRO A 38 24.80 -4.43 12.00
CA PRO A 38 25.44 -5.41 12.85
C PRO A 38 25.25 -6.83 12.29
N PRO A 39 26.22 -7.74 12.48
CA PRO A 39 26.10 -9.12 12.02
C PRO A 39 24.97 -9.88 12.73
N SER A 40 24.54 -9.41 13.89
CA SER A 40 23.38 -9.94 14.61
C SER A 40 22.64 -8.84 15.37
N TRP A 41 21.34 -9.01 15.53
CA TRP A 41 20.49 -8.11 16.30
C TRP A 41 20.43 -8.53 17.76
N SER A 42 20.39 -7.56 18.67
CA SER A 42 20.11 -7.80 20.10
C SER A 42 18.77 -8.51 20.26
N LYS A 43 18.69 -9.48 21.16
CA LYS A 43 17.43 -10.18 21.51
C LYS A 43 16.30 -9.22 21.92
N ARG A 44 16.66 -8.03 22.44
CA ARG A 44 15.70 -6.97 22.79
C ARG A 44 14.94 -6.41 21.57
N LEU A 45 15.44 -6.64 20.36
CA LEU A 45 14.84 -6.17 19.11
C LEU A 45 14.04 -7.26 18.36
N TYR A 46 14.05 -8.51 18.86
CA TYR A 46 13.32 -9.61 18.22
C TYR A 46 11.81 -9.37 18.26
N GLY A 47 11.10 -9.96 17.30
CA GLY A 47 9.64 -9.96 17.29
C GLY A 47 9.07 -10.63 18.53
N VAL A 48 7.96 -10.08 19.05
CA VAL A 48 7.18 -10.72 20.12
C VAL A 48 6.00 -11.49 19.54
N TYR A 49 5.35 -10.91 18.53
CA TYR A 49 4.17 -11.48 17.88
C TYR A 49 4.43 -11.63 16.37
N ASP A 50 3.88 -12.69 15.80
CA ASP A 50 4.04 -13.06 14.40
C ASP A 50 2.71 -13.55 13.79
N THR A 51 2.76 -14.17 12.61
CA THR A 51 1.56 -14.66 11.92
C THR A 51 0.92 -15.88 12.59
N GLN A 52 1.63 -16.60 13.47
CA GLN A 52 1.16 -17.77 14.21
C GLN A 52 0.81 -17.44 15.66
N ASN A 53 1.66 -16.67 16.35
CA ASN A 53 1.54 -16.24 17.73
C ASN A 53 1.15 -14.76 17.77
N LYS A 54 -0.12 -14.47 17.47
CA LYS A 54 -0.66 -13.11 17.45
C LYS A 54 -0.98 -12.62 18.87
N LEU A 55 -0.86 -11.32 19.12
CA LEU A 55 -1.33 -10.73 20.39
C LEU A 55 -2.85 -10.78 20.43
N THR A 56 -3.44 -11.52 21.36
CA THR A 56 -4.88 -11.44 21.63
C THR A 56 -5.20 -10.21 22.48
N LEU A 57 -6.16 -9.40 22.04
CA LEU A 57 -6.61 -8.20 22.74
C LEU A 57 -8.10 -7.92 22.46
N GLN A 58 -8.67 -6.93 23.14
CA GLN A 58 -10.02 -6.45 22.84
C GLN A 58 -9.92 -5.02 22.28
N LEU A 59 -10.42 -4.83 21.06
CA LEU A 59 -10.46 -3.53 20.38
C LEU A 59 -11.91 -3.17 20.09
N ASN A 60 -12.38 -2.04 20.61
CA ASN A 60 -13.78 -1.60 20.53
C ASN A 60 -14.75 -2.73 20.92
N GLU A 61 -14.52 -3.35 22.08
CA GLU A 61 -15.30 -4.48 22.61
C GLU A 61 -15.25 -5.77 21.77
N THR A 62 -14.50 -5.77 20.66
CA THR A 62 -14.37 -6.93 19.76
C THR A 62 -13.09 -7.69 20.07
N LYS A 63 -13.20 -9.00 20.29
CA LYS A 63 -12.04 -9.89 20.42
C LYS A 63 -11.23 -9.83 19.14
N SER A 64 -9.96 -9.48 19.27
CA SER A 64 -9.06 -9.19 18.17
C SER A 64 -7.73 -9.87 18.38
N GLU A 65 -7.03 -10.12 17.29
CA GLU A 65 -5.64 -10.51 17.29
C GLU A 65 -4.83 -9.49 16.48
N ALA A 66 -3.62 -9.16 16.91
CA ALA A 66 -2.79 -8.21 16.19
C ALA A 66 -1.31 -8.55 16.26
N PHE A 67 -0.57 -8.09 15.27
CA PHE A 67 0.90 -8.12 15.27
C PHE A 67 1.43 -6.99 14.38
N VAL A 68 2.69 -6.60 14.61
CA VAL A 68 3.37 -5.58 13.82
C VAL A 68 4.48 -6.17 12.97
N SER A 69 4.64 -5.61 11.78
CA SER A 69 5.62 -5.99 10.77
C SER A 69 6.56 -4.84 10.48
N ASN A 70 7.70 -5.15 9.84
CA ASN A 70 8.66 -4.14 9.46
C ASN A 70 9.47 -4.53 8.21
N SER A 71 10.19 -3.56 7.66
CA SER A 71 10.97 -3.70 6.42
C SER A 71 12.19 -2.79 6.42
N PRO A 72 13.12 -2.95 5.46
CA PRO A 72 13.24 -4.05 4.51
C PRO A 72 13.75 -5.32 5.20
N LYS A 73 13.86 -6.43 4.44
CA LYS A 73 14.36 -7.72 4.95
C LYS A 73 15.67 -7.60 5.74
N LEU A 74 16.54 -6.71 5.31
CA LEU A 74 17.83 -6.47 5.94
C LEU A 74 17.73 -5.85 7.35
N PHE A 75 16.61 -5.17 7.66
CA PHE A 75 16.31 -4.58 8.96
C PHE A 75 15.28 -5.41 9.75
N CYS A 76 15.13 -6.70 9.43
CA CYS A 76 14.20 -7.59 10.11
C CYS A 76 14.97 -8.54 11.05
N PRO A 77 14.85 -8.38 12.39
CA PRO A 77 15.42 -9.31 13.35
C PRO A 77 14.72 -10.66 13.35
N LYS A 78 15.24 -11.58 14.18
CA LYS A 78 14.61 -12.86 14.41
C LYS A 78 13.16 -12.70 14.89
N ASP A 79 12.30 -13.63 14.47
CA ASP A 79 10.90 -13.78 14.89
C ASP A 79 10.00 -12.59 14.53
N ARG A 80 10.48 -11.68 13.66
CA ARG A 80 9.74 -10.53 13.18
C ARG A 80 9.21 -10.79 11.76
N VAL A 81 7.98 -10.36 11.51
CA VAL A 81 7.31 -10.52 10.21
C VAL A 81 7.68 -9.37 9.28
N LEU A 82 8.00 -9.68 8.02
CA LEU A 82 8.20 -8.65 7.00
C LEU A 82 6.86 -8.02 6.60
N ASP A 83 6.83 -6.71 6.31
CA ASP A 83 5.57 -6.06 5.90
C ASP A 83 4.92 -6.75 4.70
N ILE A 84 5.74 -7.25 3.78
CA ILE A 84 5.26 -7.97 2.62
C ILE A 84 4.61 -9.32 2.97
N GLU A 85 5.18 -10.05 3.93
CA GLU A 85 4.66 -11.33 4.42
C GLU A 85 3.39 -11.12 5.25
N ALA A 86 3.32 -10.01 5.99
CA ALA A 86 2.11 -9.60 6.70
C ALA A 86 0.97 -9.35 5.71
N ILE A 87 1.22 -8.62 4.60
CA ILE A 87 0.23 -8.42 3.54
C ILE A 87 -0.19 -9.76 2.91
N TYR A 88 0.75 -10.67 2.64
CA TYR A 88 0.41 -11.99 2.11
C TYR A 88 -0.52 -12.74 3.04
N SER A 89 -0.22 -12.79 4.34
CA SER A 89 -1.06 -13.49 5.31
C SER A 89 -2.51 -12.99 5.29
N VAL A 90 -2.71 -11.67 5.16
CA VAL A 90 -4.04 -11.07 5.09
C VAL A 90 -4.77 -11.42 3.78
N ILE A 91 -4.07 -11.44 2.64
CA ILE A 91 -4.66 -11.86 1.35
C ILE A 91 -4.97 -13.36 1.35
N ASP A 92 -4.05 -14.18 1.88
CA ASP A 92 -4.15 -15.63 1.92
C ASP A 92 -5.29 -16.08 2.86
N ASP A 93 -5.56 -15.34 3.93
CA ASP A 93 -6.67 -15.65 4.85
C ASP A 93 -8.06 -15.23 4.32
N ALA A 94 -8.14 -14.22 3.44
CA ALA A 94 -9.41 -13.65 2.95
C ALA A 94 -10.33 -14.67 2.26
N LYS A 95 -11.61 -14.73 2.60
CA LYS A 95 -12.56 -15.71 2.01
C LYS A 95 -13.55 -15.10 1.05
N GLN A 96 -13.82 -13.80 1.15
CA GLN A 96 -14.87 -13.16 0.36
C GLN A 96 -14.37 -11.98 -0.45
N PHE A 97 -13.57 -11.09 0.15
CA PHE A 97 -13.10 -9.90 -0.52
C PHE A 97 -11.75 -9.41 -0.02
N VAL A 98 -11.06 -8.67 -0.87
CA VAL A 98 -9.84 -7.92 -0.57
C VAL A 98 -9.98 -6.52 -1.15
N TYR A 99 -10.10 -5.52 -0.29
CA TYR A 99 -10.22 -4.12 -0.68
C TYR A 99 -8.92 -3.40 -0.32
N ILE A 100 -8.27 -2.79 -1.30
CA ILE A 100 -6.93 -2.20 -1.19
C ILE A 100 -7.00 -0.74 -1.56
N ALA A 101 -6.50 0.14 -0.69
CA ALA A 101 -6.37 1.57 -0.95
C ALA A 101 -4.91 2.00 -0.77
N VAL A 102 -4.29 2.48 -1.85
CA VAL A 102 -2.86 2.84 -1.92
C VAL A 102 -2.65 4.16 -2.65
N MET A 103 -1.52 4.82 -2.44
CA MET A 103 -1.14 5.98 -3.27
C MET A 103 -0.70 5.46 -4.64
N ASP A 104 0.28 4.55 -4.65
CA ASP A 104 0.86 3.99 -5.87
C ASP A 104 0.77 2.46 -5.92
N TYR A 105 0.50 1.96 -7.12
CA TYR A 105 0.55 0.53 -7.47
C TYR A 105 1.49 0.33 -8.64
N LEU A 106 2.71 -0.15 -8.36
CA LEU A 106 3.74 -0.30 -9.37
C LEU A 106 4.61 -1.54 -9.05
N PRO A 107 4.26 -2.73 -9.58
CA PRO A 107 5.00 -3.99 -9.39
C PRO A 107 6.41 -4.03 -10.03
N ILE A 108 7.24 -3.04 -9.71
CA ILE A 108 8.59 -2.84 -10.23
C ILE A 108 9.50 -2.46 -9.07
N VAL A 109 10.76 -2.91 -9.19
CA VAL A 109 11.87 -2.35 -8.42
C VAL A 109 12.85 -1.66 -9.36
N ILE A 110 13.32 -0.48 -8.94
CA ILE A 110 14.39 0.28 -9.59
C ILE A 110 15.63 0.18 -8.70
N ASP A 111 16.68 -0.42 -9.24
CA ASP A 111 18.01 -0.41 -8.65
C ASP A 111 18.91 0.54 -9.45
N THR A 112 20.11 0.82 -8.95
CA THR A 112 21.11 1.76 -9.49
C THR A 112 21.23 1.76 -11.02
N ASN A 113 21.12 0.59 -11.67
CA ASN A 113 21.26 0.48 -13.13
C ASN A 113 20.13 -0.27 -13.84
N ALA A 114 19.07 -0.70 -13.15
CA ALA A 114 18.07 -1.58 -13.78
C ALA A 114 16.67 -1.44 -13.18
N LYS A 115 15.68 -1.38 -14.09
CA LYS A 115 14.26 -1.54 -13.79
C LYS A 115 13.90 -3.02 -13.95
N ARG A 116 13.41 -3.65 -12.89
CA ARG A 116 13.05 -5.08 -12.89
C ARG A 116 11.59 -5.27 -12.48
N TYR A 117 10.91 -6.22 -13.11
CA TYR A 117 9.57 -6.62 -12.67
C TYR A 117 9.67 -7.27 -11.29
N TRP A 118 8.76 -6.89 -10.39
CA TRP A 118 8.70 -7.35 -9.01
C TRP A 118 7.32 -7.97 -8.78
N PRO A 119 7.19 -9.31 -8.98
CA PRO A 119 5.90 -9.95 -9.18
C PRO A 119 5.11 -10.18 -7.90
N TYR A 120 5.67 -9.96 -6.72
CA TYR A 120 5.16 -10.70 -5.56
C TYR A 120 3.77 -10.26 -5.08
N LEU A 121 3.53 -8.96 -4.88
CA LEU A 121 2.17 -8.48 -4.51
C LEU A 121 1.18 -8.61 -5.66
N ASP A 122 1.61 -8.32 -6.90
CA ASP A 122 0.80 -8.47 -8.11
C ASP A 122 0.36 -9.93 -8.30
N GLY A 123 1.27 -10.88 -8.07
CA GLY A 123 1.03 -12.32 -8.10
C GLY A 123 0.01 -12.77 -7.06
N LYS A 124 0.08 -12.24 -5.83
CA LYS A 124 -0.90 -12.54 -4.77
C LYS A 124 -2.30 -12.05 -5.10
N ILE A 125 -2.43 -10.88 -5.72
CA ILE A 125 -3.72 -10.38 -6.22
C ILE A 125 -4.25 -11.30 -7.32
N ARG A 126 -3.40 -11.70 -8.28
CA ARG A 126 -3.79 -12.61 -9.38
C ARG A 126 -4.23 -13.98 -8.86
N GLU A 127 -3.51 -14.53 -7.90
CA GLU A 127 -3.83 -15.80 -7.23
C GLU A 127 -5.21 -15.73 -6.56
N ALA A 128 -5.45 -14.69 -5.76
CA ALA A 128 -6.73 -14.49 -5.08
C ALA A 128 -7.91 -14.35 -6.06
N LEU A 129 -7.70 -13.65 -7.18
CA LEU A 129 -8.71 -13.45 -8.23
C LEU A 129 -9.05 -14.74 -8.98
N VAL A 130 -8.04 -15.46 -9.46
CA VAL A 130 -8.23 -16.56 -10.43
C VAL A 130 -8.43 -17.91 -9.73
N LEU A 131 -7.62 -18.20 -8.70
CA LEU A 131 -7.62 -19.53 -8.06
C LEU A 131 -8.62 -19.63 -6.91
N ARG A 132 -9.00 -18.49 -6.32
CA ARG A 132 -9.82 -18.44 -5.11
C ARG A 132 -11.11 -17.66 -5.29
N SER A 133 -11.33 -17.06 -6.46
CA SER A 133 -12.55 -16.29 -6.80
C SER A 133 -12.87 -15.18 -5.79
N ILE A 134 -11.84 -14.57 -5.20
CA ILE A 134 -11.98 -13.50 -4.21
C ILE A 134 -12.34 -12.18 -4.92
N LYS A 135 -13.27 -11.42 -4.34
CA LYS A 135 -13.62 -10.10 -4.86
C LYS A 135 -12.55 -9.07 -4.51
N VAL A 136 -11.84 -8.56 -5.50
CA VAL A 136 -10.81 -7.54 -5.31
C VAL A 136 -11.31 -6.17 -5.76
N ARG A 137 -11.17 -5.17 -4.89
CA ARG A 137 -11.34 -3.75 -5.24
C ARG A 137 -10.04 -3.01 -4.96
N LEU A 138 -9.49 -2.38 -6.00
CA LEU A 138 -8.27 -1.59 -5.89
C LEU A 138 -8.58 -0.11 -6.10
N LEU A 139 -8.32 0.71 -5.08
CA LEU A 139 -8.47 2.16 -5.11
C LEU A 139 -7.08 2.80 -5.08
N ILE A 140 -6.65 3.33 -6.22
CA ILE A 140 -5.30 3.90 -6.41
C ILE A 140 -5.42 5.41 -6.44
N SER A 141 -4.54 6.14 -5.77
CA SER A 141 -4.58 7.60 -5.85
C SER A 141 -4.12 8.08 -7.22
N PHE A 142 -4.73 9.15 -7.72
CA PHE A 142 -4.41 9.72 -9.02
C PHE A 142 -3.93 11.15 -8.86
N SER A 143 -2.80 11.45 -9.51
CA SER A 143 -2.22 12.78 -9.58
C SER A 143 -1.36 12.91 -10.84
N ARG A 144 -0.78 14.11 -11.04
CA ARG A 144 0.23 14.38 -12.08
C ARG A 144 1.45 13.46 -11.99
N ASP A 145 1.74 12.98 -10.78
CA ASP A 145 2.94 12.22 -10.50
C ASP A 145 2.76 10.72 -10.69
N THR A 146 1.53 10.22 -10.81
CA THR A 146 1.23 8.81 -11.08
C THR A 146 2.03 8.28 -12.27
N ASP A 147 2.75 7.17 -12.08
CA ASP A 147 3.55 6.54 -13.13
C ASP A 147 2.63 5.99 -14.25
N PRO A 148 2.92 6.25 -15.54
CA PRO A 148 2.13 5.72 -16.65
C PRO A 148 1.98 4.20 -16.63
N LEU A 149 2.98 3.47 -16.15
CA LEU A 149 2.93 2.01 -16.09
C LEU A 149 1.90 1.49 -15.11
N THR A 150 1.48 2.28 -14.11
CA THR A 150 0.37 1.91 -13.21
C THR A 150 -0.86 1.51 -14.03
N PHE A 151 -1.19 2.24 -15.10
CA PHE A 151 -2.31 1.91 -15.99
C PHE A 151 -2.09 0.61 -16.77
N ASN A 152 -0.86 0.33 -17.18
CA ASN A 152 -0.52 -0.90 -17.89
C ASN A 152 -0.63 -2.12 -16.97
N PHE A 153 -0.13 -2.04 -15.73
CA PHE A 153 -0.26 -3.12 -14.75
C PHE A 153 -1.72 -3.34 -14.35
N VAL A 154 -2.49 -2.28 -14.13
CA VAL A 154 -3.94 -2.37 -13.90
C VAL A 154 -4.67 -3.02 -15.07
N SER A 155 -4.30 -2.67 -16.31
CA SER A 155 -4.89 -3.28 -17.51
C SER A 155 -4.54 -4.77 -17.61
N SER A 156 -3.30 -5.14 -17.29
CA SER A 156 -2.88 -6.54 -17.21
C SER A 156 -3.62 -7.32 -16.12
N LEU A 157 -3.88 -6.71 -14.96
CA LEU A 157 -4.72 -7.31 -13.93
C LEU A 157 -6.16 -7.49 -14.38
N LYS A 158 -6.76 -6.50 -15.06
CA LYS A 158 -8.12 -6.61 -15.60
C LYS A 158 -8.24 -7.71 -16.65
N ALA A 159 -7.25 -7.82 -17.53
CA ALA A 159 -7.23 -8.79 -18.62
C ALA A 159 -7.22 -10.25 -18.12
N ILE A 160 -6.72 -10.53 -16.91
CA ILE A 160 -6.73 -11.88 -16.35
C ILE A 160 -8.15 -12.39 -16.05
N CYS A 161 -9.11 -11.47 -15.86
CA CYS A 161 -10.49 -11.81 -15.55
C CYS A 161 -11.39 -11.95 -16.78
N THR A 162 -10.93 -11.62 -18.00
CA THR A 162 -11.80 -11.52 -19.19
C THR A 162 -12.56 -12.83 -19.48
N GLU A 163 -11.89 -13.96 -19.33
CA GLU A 163 -12.44 -15.30 -19.65
C GLU A 163 -12.66 -16.17 -18.38
N VAL A 164 -12.65 -15.55 -17.20
CA VAL A 164 -12.79 -16.26 -15.92
C VAL A 164 -14.07 -15.77 -15.23
N PRO A 165 -15.21 -16.48 -15.35
CA PRO A 165 -16.52 -15.98 -14.91
C PRO A 165 -16.60 -15.63 -13.41
N SER A 166 -15.84 -16.31 -12.56
CA SER A 166 -15.79 -16.07 -11.12
C SER A 166 -14.81 -14.96 -10.70
N CYS A 167 -14.02 -14.44 -11.64
CA CYS A 167 -13.01 -13.42 -11.37
C CYS A 167 -13.67 -12.05 -11.19
N SER A 168 -13.47 -11.44 -10.01
CA SER A 168 -14.11 -10.16 -9.68
C SER A 168 -13.08 -9.10 -9.29
N LEU A 169 -12.49 -8.46 -10.30
CA LEU A 169 -11.62 -7.31 -10.12
C LEU A 169 -12.32 -6.02 -10.52
N LYS A 170 -12.35 -5.04 -9.61
CA LYS A 170 -12.68 -3.65 -9.95
C LYS A 170 -11.55 -2.72 -9.53
N VAL A 171 -11.19 -1.79 -10.39
CA VAL A 171 -10.15 -0.79 -10.11
C VAL A 171 -10.72 0.60 -10.36
N LYS A 172 -10.52 1.50 -9.40
CA LYS A 172 -10.84 2.92 -9.49
C LYS A 172 -9.62 3.75 -9.12
N PHE A 173 -9.57 4.94 -9.70
CA PHE A 173 -8.58 5.95 -9.40
C PHE A 173 -9.22 7.05 -8.55
N PHE A 174 -8.58 7.42 -7.45
CA PHE A 174 -9.07 8.39 -6.49
C PHE A 174 -8.39 9.74 -6.75
N ASP A 175 -9.15 10.67 -7.32
CA ASP A 175 -8.70 11.98 -7.75
C ASP A 175 -9.35 13.07 -6.89
N LEU A 176 -8.60 13.59 -5.92
CA LEU A 176 -9.05 14.68 -5.04
C LEU A 176 -9.09 16.05 -5.73
N GLU A 177 -8.53 16.15 -6.92
CA GLU A 177 -8.45 17.38 -7.71
C GLU A 177 -9.49 17.38 -8.84
N GLU A 178 -10.35 16.36 -8.92
CA GLU A 178 -11.49 16.26 -9.85
C GLU A 178 -11.13 16.69 -11.28
N GLU A 179 -10.15 16.01 -11.89
CA GLU A 179 -9.58 16.28 -13.23
C GLU A 179 -8.70 17.53 -13.35
N SER A 180 -8.73 18.47 -12.40
CA SER A 180 -7.75 19.58 -12.34
C SER A 180 -6.31 19.10 -12.10
N ALA A 181 -6.15 17.85 -11.65
CA ALA A 181 -4.88 17.16 -11.65
C ALA A 181 -4.19 17.25 -13.02
N CYS A 182 -4.87 17.19 -14.16
CA CYS A 182 -4.19 17.23 -15.46
C CYS A 182 -4.29 18.56 -16.21
N PHE A 183 -5.01 19.56 -15.68
CA PHE A 183 -5.13 20.86 -16.32
C PHE A 183 -3.99 21.79 -15.86
N LEU A 184 -3.17 22.23 -16.83
CA LEU A 184 -2.25 23.35 -16.67
C LEU A 184 -3.08 24.62 -16.50
N LYS A 185 -3.40 24.99 -15.26
CA LYS A 185 -3.64 26.42 -15.02
C LYS A 185 -2.27 27.08 -15.02
N GLU A 186 -2.02 27.93 -16.02
CA GLU A 186 -0.98 28.98 -16.01
C GLU A 186 -1.20 30.01 -14.88
N GLN A 187 -1.93 29.66 -13.83
CA GLN A 187 -2.08 30.52 -12.68
C GLN A 187 -0.95 30.26 -11.71
N LYS A 188 -0.25 31.34 -11.38
CA LYS A 188 0.57 31.59 -10.19
C LYS A 188 -0.14 31.28 -8.85
N ASN A 189 -1.02 30.27 -8.78
CA ASN A 189 -1.64 29.83 -7.55
C ASN A 189 -0.81 28.70 -6.96
N THR A 190 -0.06 29.09 -5.94
CA THR A 190 0.76 28.31 -5.00
C THR A 190 -0.05 27.33 -4.13
N SER A 191 -1.14 26.74 -4.64
CA SER A 191 -1.87 25.70 -3.93
C SER A 191 -1.17 24.35 -4.16
N LEU A 192 -0.50 23.88 -3.11
CA LEU A 192 0.09 22.54 -3.07
C LEU A 192 -0.97 21.46 -3.35
N PRO A 193 -0.60 20.35 -4.02
CA PRO A 193 -1.55 19.35 -4.48
C PRO A 193 -2.31 18.68 -3.34
N LYS A 194 -3.56 18.29 -3.63
CA LYS A 194 -4.37 17.46 -2.74
C LYS A 194 -4.12 15.99 -3.06
N LEU A 195 -3.66 15.22 -2.08
CA LEU A 195 -3.25 13.83 -2.32
C LEU A 195 -3.81 12.88 -1.27
N ASN A 196 -4.36 11.75 -1.73
CA ASN A 196 -4.69 10.63 -0.87
C ASN A 196 -3.43 9.77 -0.69
N ARG A 197 -2.97 9.62 0.53
CA ARG A 197 -1.73 8.90 0.88
C ARG A 197 -2.00 7.68 1.76
N ASN A 198 -3.24 7.19 1.76
CA ASN A 198 -3.64 5.98 2.47
C ASN A 198 -2.88 4.76 1.94
N LYS A 199 -2.41 3.89 2.84
CA LYS A 199 -1.92 2.54 2.50
C LYS A 199 -2.51 1.53 3.47
N TYR A 200 -3.66 0.99 3.08
CA TYR A 200 -4.32 -0.04 3.87
C TYR A 200 -5.01 -1.05 2.97
N MET A 201 -5.29 -2.20 3.55
CA MET A 201 -6.08 -3.26 2.98
C MET A 201 -7.05 -3.79 4.02
N VAL A 202 -8.26 -4.13 3.60
CA VAL A 202 -9.29 -4.73 4.46
C VAL A 202 -9.93 -5.91 3.74
N THR A 203 -10.15 -6.98 4.48
CA THR A 203 -10.78 -8.23 4.03
C THR A 203 -11.97 -8.56 4.92
N ASP A 204 -12.60 -9.70 4.71
CA ASP A 204 -13.69 -10.19 5.56
C ASP A 204 -13.26 -10.54 7.00
N GLY A 205 -11.97 -10.83 7.24
CA GLY A 205 -11.48 -11.23 8.57
C GLY A 205 -10.30 -10.43 9.11
N ALA A 206 -9.70 -9.55 8.32
CA ALA A 206 -8.48 -8.85 8.70
C ALA A 206 -8.29 -7.49 8.03
N ALA A 207 -7.46 -6.67 8.64
CA ALA A 207 -7.01 -5.38 8.13
C ALA A 207 -5.49 -5.29 8.22
N TYR A 208 -4.88 -4.70 7.21
CA TYR A 208 -3.49 -4.27 7.22
C TYR A 208 -3.44 -2.75 7.05
N ILE A 209 -2.72 -2.06 7.94
CA ILE A 209 -2.44 -0.61 7.84
C ILE A 209 -0.93 -0.45 7.90
N GLY A 210 -0.33 0.20 6.89
CA GLY A 210 1.13 0.36 6.82
C GLY A 210 1.57 1.68 6.20
N ASN A 211 2.89 1.84 6.05
CA ASN A 211 3.48 3.06 5.53
C ASN A 211 3.84 3.02 4.04
N PHE A 212 3.79 1.84 3.41
CA PHE A 212 4.31 1.63 2.06
C PHE A 212 3.24 1.54 1.00
N ASP A 213 3.50 2.24 -0.10
CA ASP A 213 2.82 2.02 -1.36
C ASP A 213 3.15 0.66 -1.93
N TRP A 214 2.28 0.16 -2.81
CA TRP A 214 2.41 -1.17 -3.38
C TRP A 214 3.37 -1.12 -4.58
N VAL A 215 4.60 -0.74 -4.26
CA VAL A 215 5.74 -0.51 -5.16
C VAL A 215 6.92 -1.32 -4.67
N GLY A 216 7.64 -2.01 -5.57
CA GLY A 216 8.72 -2.93 -5.18
C GLY A 216 9.84 -2.29 -4.37
N ASN A 217 10.25 -1.06 -4.70
CA ASN A 217 11.23 -0.29 -3.92
C ASN A 217 10.78 -0.05 -2.48
N ALA A 218 9.48 0.18 -2.23
CA ALA A 218 8.98 0.49 -0.90
C ALA A 218 9.27 -0.64 0.08
N PHE A 219 9.04 -1.89 -0.31
CA PHE A 219 9.29 -3.06 0.54
C PHE A 219 10.75 -3.50 0.58
N THR A 220 11.53 -3.22 -0.48
CA THR A 220 12.89 -3.75 -0.62
C THR A 220 13.97 -2.79 -0.12
N GLN A 221 13.69 -1.48 -0.09
CA GLN A 221 14.70 -0.45 0.20
C GLN A 221 14.30 0.49 1.33
N ASN A 222 13.01 0.66 1.63
CA ASN A 222 12.58 1.63 2.64
C ASN A 222 12.38 0.96 4.00
N ALA A 223 12.70 1.71 5.05
CA ALA A 223 12.35 1.36 6.43
C ALA A 223 10.91 1.79 6.74
N GLY A 224 10.14 0.93 7.40
CA GLY A 224 8.74 1.20 7.70
C GLY A 224 8.13 0.18 8.65
N ALA A 225 6.87 0.36 8.98
CA ALA A 225 6.13 -0.59 9.79
C ALA A 225 4.70 -0.79 9.25
N GLY A 226 4.14 -1.93 9.61
CA GLY A 226 2.77 -2.30 9.36
C GLY A 226 2.12 -2.86 10.61
N LEU A 227 0.80 -2.79 10.65
CA LEU A 227 -0.04 -3.37 11.67
C LEU A 227 -1.09 -4.25 11.00
N VAL A 228 -1.15 -5.51 11.42
CA VAL A 228 -2.24 -6.42 11.08
C VAL A 228 -3.18 -6.53 12.27
N ILE A 229 -4.48 -6.44 12.01
CA ILE A 229 -5.55 -6.70 12.97
C ILE A 229 -6.48 -7.74 12.37
N ASN A 230 -6.63 -8.88 13.04
CA ASN A 230 -7.63 -9.90 12.76
C ASN A 230 -8.81 -9.74 13.72
N GLN A 231 -10.03 -9.86 13.22
CA GLN A 231 -11.23 -9.93 14.04
C GLN A 231 -12.14 -11.02 13.48
N ALA A 232 -12.65 -11.88 14.37
CA ALA A 232 -13.72 -12.80 14.00
C ALA A 232 -14.98 -11.99 13.66
N ASP A 233 -15.78 -12.47 12.71
CA ASP A 233 -17.06 -11.83 12.36
C ASP A 233 -18.03 -11.94 13.56
N ALA A 234 -18.03 -10.91 14.39
CA ALA A 234 -18.81 -10.88 15.62
C ALA A 234 -20.18 -10.20 15.43
N GLY A 235 -20.58 -9.83 14.21
CA GLY A 235 -21.81 -9.06 13.99
C GLY A 235 -21.79 -7.63 14.55
N ASN A 236 -20.82 -7.27 15.39
CA ASN A 236 -20.69 -5.97 16.05
C ASN A 236 -20.32 -4.85 15.06
N SER A 237 -21.02 -3.72 15.09
CA SER A 237 -20.76 -2.53 14.27
C SER A 237 -19.48 -1.78 14.68
N THR A 238 -19.00 -1.99 15.92
CA THR A 238 -17.79 -1.33 16.43
C THR A 238 -16.49 -1.98 15.95
N SER A 239 -16.57 -3.11 15.23
CA SER A 239 -15.44 -3.81 14.62
C SER A 239 -14.59 -2.87 13.75
N ILE A 240 -13.27 -2.91 13.93
CA ILE A 240 -12.31 -2.14 13.12
C ILE A 240 -12.40 -2.58 11.66
N ILE A 241 -12.61 -3.87 11.39
CA ILE A 241 -12.78 -4.39 10.02
C ILE A 241 -13.98 -3.72 9.35
N LYS A 242 -15.12 -3.61 10.06
CA LYS A 242 -16.31 -2.93 9.54
C LYS A 242 -16.09 -1.43 9.35
N GLN A 243 -15.46 -0.76 10.31
CA GLN A 243 -15.15 0.67 10.20
C GLN A 243 -14.23 0.95 9.01
N LEU A 244 -13.17 0.16 8.82
CA LEU A 244 -12.21 0.34 7.73
C LEU A 244 -12.84 0.00 6.38
N LYS A 245 -13.67 -1.03 6.31
CA LYS A 245 -14.49 -1.33 5.13
C LYS A 245 -15.44 -0.16 4.81
N ALA A 246 -16.10 0.42 5.81
CA ALA A 246 -17.00 1.57 5.61
C ALA A 246 -16.24 2.80 5.08
N VAL A 247 -15.02 3.05 5.58
CA VAL A 247 -14.15 4.10 5.04
C VAL A 247 -13.78 3.82 3.58
N PHE A 248 -13.40 2.57 3.26
CA PHE A 248 -13.11 2.17 1.88
C PHE A 248 -14.32 2.38 0.98
N GLU A 249 -15.51 1.92 1.39
CA GLU A 249 -16.72 2.00 0.59
C GLU A 249 -17.19 3.45 0.41
N ARG A 250 -17.09 4.29 1.46
CA ARG A 250 -17.33 5.73 1.36
C ARG A 250 -16.45 6.35 0.27
N ASP A 251 -15.15 6.07 0.30
CA ASP A 251 -14.21 6.62 -0.68
C ASP A 251 -14.49 6.03 -2.08
N TRP A 252 -14.77 4.73 -2.17
CA TRP A 252 -15.07 4.00 -3.40
C TRP A 252 -16.32 4.50 -4.14
N TYR A 253 -17.37 4.86 -3.40
CA TYR A 253 -18.63 5.36 -3.94
C TYR A 253 -18.68 6.89 -4.05
N SER A 254 -17.64 7.60 -3.61
CA SER A 254 -17.53 9.06 -3.77
C SER A 254 -17.33 9.47 -5.23
N HIS A 255 -17.62 10.73 -5.54
CA HIS A 255 -17.36 11.34 -6.84
C HIS A 255 -15.86 11.46 -7.18
N TYR A 256 -14.98 11.38 -6.19
CA TYR A 256 -13.53 11.34 -6.38
C TYR A 256 -13.03 10.02 -6.96
N ALA A 257 -13.79 8.92 -6.84
CA ALA A 257 -13.38 7.59 -7.28
C ALA A 257 -13.88 7.28 -8.70
N LYS A 258 -13.00 7.47 -9.69
CA LYS A 258 -13.29 7.38 -11.12
C LYS A 258 -12.74 6.11 -11.74
N SER A 259 -13.51 5.49 -12.65
CA SER A 259 -13.01 4.43 -13.53
C SER A 259 -12.31 5.08 -14.72
N LEU A 260 -10.98 5.20 -14.69
CA LEU A 260 -10.22 5.74 -15.81
C LEU A 260 -10.04 4.66 -16.89
N GLN A 261 -10.33 5.03 -18.14
CA GLN A 261 -10.04 4.20 -19.32
C GLN A 261 -8.64 4.54 -19.83
N PRO A 262 -7.82 3.55 -20.24
CA PRO A 262 -6.46 3.80 -20.75
C PRO A 262 -6.39 4.80 -21.92
N THR A 263 -7.44 4.85 -22.74
CA THR A 263 -7.57 5.75 -23.90
C THR A 263 -8.08 7.15 -23.58
N LYS A 264 -8.60 7.37 -22.37
CA LYS A 264 -9.09 8.67 -21.88
C LYS A 264 -8.28 9.18 -20.71
N ILE A 265 -7.02 8.74 -20.56
CA ILE A 265 -6.16 9.30 -19.54
C ILE A 265 -5.94 10.76 -19.95
N PRO A 266 -6.32 11.75 -19.11
CA PRO A 266 -6.18 13.15 -19.47
C PRO A 266 -4.69 13.45 -19.77
N ASN A 267 -4.42 14.50 -20.55
CA ASN A 267 -3.11 14.89 -21.13
C ASN A 267 -1.90 15.03 -20.17
N CYS A 268 -1.97 14.55 -18.93
CA CYS A 268 -0.88 14.41 -17.96
C CYS A 268 0.42 13.77 -18.53
N PHE A 269 0.35 12.93 -19.56
CA PHE A 269 1.53 12.22 -20.10
C PHE A 269 2.36 13.00 -21.12
N ASN A 270 1.76 13.95 -21.85
CA ASN A 270 2.44 14.62 -22.95
C ASN A 270 3.61 15.50 -22.47
N HIS A 271 3.62 15.92 -21.19
CA HIS A 271 4.72 16.73 -20.63
C HIS A 271 5.89 15.90 -20.05
N LYS A 272 5.65 14.71 -19.48
CA LYS A 272 6.73 13.87 -18.94
C LYS A 272 7.58 13.24 -20.06
N LEU A 273 6.94 12.88 -21.18
CA LEU A 273 7.65 12.41 -22.38
C LEU A 273 8.56 13.51 -22.96
N ASN A 274 8.08 14.76 -23.02
CA ASN A 274 8.85 15.90 -23.51
C ASN A 274 10.05 16.29 -22.63
N LYS A 275 9.97 16.11 -21.30
CA LYS A 275 11.13 16.29 -20.40
C LYS A 275 12.18 15.17 -20.52
N GLY A 276 11.73 13.94 -20.80
CA GLY A 276 12.63 12.81 -21.02
C GLY A 276 13.41 12.92 -22.33
N THR A 277 12.81 13.49 -23.38
CA THR A 277 13.49 13.80 -24.64
C THR A 277 14.37 15.03 -24.54
N SER A 278 13.97 16.11 -23.86
CA SER A 278 14.81 17.32 -23.70
C SER A 278 16.10 17.05 -22.91
N ASN A 279 16.05 16.17 -21.90
CA ASN A 279 17.25 15.80 -21.14
C ASN A 279 18.18 14.85 -21.92
N LYS A 280 17.66 14.10 -22.90
CA LYS A 280 18.50 13.29 -23.79
C LYS A 280 19.18 14.12 -24.87
N THR A 281 18.52 15.15 -25.41
CA THR A 281 19.14 16.09 -26.36
C THR A 281 20.12 17.07 -25.69
N ALA A 282 19.95 17.38 -24.41
CA ALA A 282 20.92 18.19 -23.67
C ALA A 282 22.26 17.44 -23.41
N MET A 283 22.24 16.11 -23.29
CA MET A 283 23.46 15.30 -23.13
C MET A 283 24.16 14.96 -24.46
N SER A 284 23.51 15.14 -25.61
CA SER A 284 24.11 14.88 -26.93
C SER A 284 24.80 16.09 -27.56
N ASN A 285 24.67 17.29 -26.96
CA ASN A 285 25.25 18.54 -27.46
C ASN A 285 26.45 19.04 -26.63
N VAL A 286 27.10 18.16 -25.87
CA VAL A 286 28.41 18.43 -25.26
C VAL A 286 29.40 17.41 -25.81
N ASN A 287 29.89 17.69 -27.01
CA ASN A 287 31.16 17.22 -27.57
C ASN A 287 31.73 18.35 -28.42
#